data_AF-A0A8T2P2Q6-F1
#
_entry.id   AF-A0A8T2P2Q6-F1
#
_cell.length_a   1.000
_cell.length_b   1.000
_cell.length_c   1.000
_cell.angle_alpha   90.00
_cell.angle_beta   90.00
_cell.angle_gamma   90.00
#
_symmetry.space_group_name_H-M   'P 1'
#
loop_
_entity.id
_entity.type
_entity.pdbx_description
1 polymer ?
#
loop_
_entity_poly.entity_id
_entity_poly.type
_entity_poly.pdbx_seq_one_letter_code
_entity_poly.pdbx_strand_id
1 'polypeptide(L)'
;MRTTTMGTMVTHLIALVVLGIFTCACGHVALTPLLLGIEAGLLAAGGSARALSGLYPLTLAKALGLSFLHPRSSPLHTEILGPDGCWDSITSPRVFALSGSPSLATDALINGGMDGVILGTELSERPTKPQRSSLRLSMLLRRYYQHRLEGQGLDSAPRLISPWRRGNFRELANASLLQEWVVESLALYRKLIGDPGLAEGVESEAAIKEGVKEFVRRYMECPTIIPRCQWGAKPYRGTPTQLTLPLSFLYVHHTYEPGQPCLSFQQCAANMRSMQRFHQEDRGWDDIGYSFVAGSDGYIYEGRGWHWQGAHTLGHNSRGYGVSFIGDYTATLPSRRSLELVRDLLAACAVDGGRLRANYTVHGHRQVVSTSCPGDALYSEIQGWEHFRRPEEATFMLKH
;
A
#
# COMPACT_ATOMS: atom_id res chain seq x y z
N MET A 1 -6.33 -44.88 22.37
CA MET A 1 -6.46 -44.04 21.15
C MET A 1 -6.63 -42.59 21.58
N ARG A 2 -5.54 -41.83 21.62
CA ARG A 2 -5.55 -40.36 21.74
C ARG A 2 -4.98 -39.85 20.43
N THR A 3 -5.80 -39.29 19.57
CA THR A 3 -5.36 -38.56 18.37
C THR A 3 -5.25 -37.10 18.72
N THR A 4 -4.00 -36.65 18.77
CA THR A 4 -3.56 -35.32 19.12
C THR A 4 -3.89 -34.34 17.99
N THR A 5 -4.39 -33.19 18.41
CA THR A 5 -4.54 -31.92 17.69
C THR A 5 -3.40 -31.61 16.70
N MET A 6 -3.73 -31.57 15.41
CA MET A 6 -2.87 -31.01 14.33
C MET A 6 -3.61 -29.91 13.54
N GLY A 7 -4.41 -29.11 14.24
CA GLY A 7 -5.19 -28.00 13.67
C GLY A 7 -4.81 -26.66 14.29
N THR A 8 -3.63 -26.12 13.97
CA THR A 8 -3.24 -24.74 14.36
C THR A 8 -2.10 -24.11 13.54
N MET A 9 -1.66 -24.69 12.41
CA MET A 9 -0.58 -24.09 11.59
C MET A 9 -0.90 -24.06 10.09
N VAL A 10 -2.14 -23.73 9.74
CA VAL A 10 -2.52 -23.30 8.39
C VAL A 10 -3.37 -22.03 8.51
N THR A 11 -2.77 -20.98 9.03
CA THR A 11 -3.40 -19.65 9.09
C THR A 11 -2.50 -18.70 8.32
N HIS A 12 -3.09 -18.00 7.34
CA HIS A 12 -2.53 -16.94 6.48
C HIS A 12 -1.98 -17.33 5.10
N LEU A 13 -2.50 -18.40 4.51
CA LEU A 13 -2.73 -18.43 3.07
C LEU A 13 -4.17 -18.91 2.88
N ILE A 14 -5.15 -18.01 3.06
CA ILE A 14 -6.52 -18.36 2.67
C ILE A 14 -6.51 -18.43 1.15
N ALA A 15 -6.43 -19.67 0.67
CA ALA A 15 -6.40 -20.00 -0.72
C ALA A 15 -7.83 -19.97 -1.27
N LEU A 16 -8.15 -18.94 -2.05
CA LEU A 16 -9.19 -19.06 -3.08
C LEU A 16 -8.49 -19.37 -4.40
N VAL A 17 -8.02 -20.61 -4.51
CA VAL A 17 -7.53 -21.18 -5.78
C VAL A 17 -8.62 -21.08 -6.87
N VAL A 18 -9.90 -21.03 -6.47
CA VAL A 18 -11.07 -20.98 -7.36
C VAL A 18 -11.18 -19.65 -8.14
N LEU A 19 -10.64 -18.54 -7.62
CA LEU A 19 -10.67 -17.22 -8.30
C LEU A 19 -9.28 -16.74 -8.74
N GLY A 20 -8.23 -17.52 -8.51
CA GLY A 20 -6.87 -17.12 -8.86
C GLY A 20 -6.38 -15.89 -8.08
N ILE A 21 -6.92 -15.58 -6.90
CA ILE A 21 -6.50 -14.46 -6.03
C ILE A 21 -6.18 -15.02 -4.65
N PHE A 22 -5.10 -14.54 -4.03
CA PHE A 22 -4.84 -14.78 -2.61
C PHE A 22 -4.67 -13.46 -1.84
N THR A 23 -4.88 -13.53 -0.54
CA THR A 23 -4.82 -12.38 0.37
C THR A 23 -3.49 -12.37 1.13
N CYS A 24 -2.77 -11.26 1.08
CA CYS A 24 -1.57 -10.97 1.87
C CYS A 24 -1.80 -9.81 2.84
N ALA A 25 -0.83 -9.55 3.71
CA ALA A 25 -0.78 -8.33 4.54
C ALA A 25 -0.89 -7.04 3.70
N CYS A 26 -0.35 -7.08 2.49
CA CYS A 26 -0.28 -6.01 1.51
C CYS A 26 -1.54 -5.83 0.62
N GLY A 27 -2.66 -6.48 0.97
CA GLY A 27 -3.89 -6.51 0.18
C GLY A 27 -4.05 -7.79 -0.63
N HIS A 28 -4.74 -7.71 -1.76
CA HIS A 28 -5.03 -8.85 -2.62
C HIS A 28 -4.03 -8.97 -3.77
N VAL A 29 -3.76 -10.19 -4.22
CA VAL A 29 -2.78 -10.51 -5.28
C VAL A 29 -3.35 -11.55 -6.23
N ALA A 30 -3.40 -11.23 -7.51
CA ALA A 30 -3.78 -12.18 -8.56
C ALA A 30 -2.62 -13.13 -8.88
N LEU A 31 -2.89 -14.43 -8.83
CA LEU A 31 -1.94 -15.52 -9.10
C LEU A 31 -1.53 -15.57 -10.56
N THR A 32 -2.43 -15.32 -11.50
CA THR A 32 -2.12 -15.43 -12.93
C THR A 32 -0.98 -14.50 -13.37
N PRO A 33 -1.04 -13.17 -13.18
CA PRO A 33 0.07 -12.30 -13.57
C PRO A 33 1.35 -12.55 -12.76
N LEU A 34 1.21 -12.95 -11.49
CA LEU A 34 2.34 -13.34 -10.63
C LEU A 34 3.08 -14.56 -11.18
N LEU A 35 2.37 -15.64 -11.47
CA LEU A 35 2.96 -16.90 -11.92
C LEU A 35 3.54 -16.77 -13.33
N LEU A 36 2.90 -16.00 -14.20
CA LEU A 36 3.44 -15.70 -15.52
C LEU A 36 4.77 -14.94 -15.44
N GLY A 37 4.90 -13.97 -14.54
CA GLY A 37 6.17 -13.27 -14.31
C GLY A 37 7.27 -14.19 -13.78
N ILE A 38 6.93 -15.08 -12.84
CA ILE A 38 7.86 -16.10 -12.33
C ILE A 38 8.31 -17.07 -13.43
N GLU A 39 7.37 -17.57 -14.24
CA GLU A 39 7.65 -18.45 -15.37
C GLU A 39 8.58 -17.79 -16.40
N ALA A 40 8.28 -16.55 -16.78
CA ALA A 40 9.12 -15.76 -17.69
C ALA A 40 10.55 -15.61 -17.16
N GLY A 41 10.70 -15.31 -15.86
CA GLY A 41 12.00 -15.22 -15.20
C GLY A 41 12.80 -16.52 -15.25
N LEU A 42 12.15 -17.67 -15.02
CA LEU A 42 12.77 -19.00 -15.10
C LEU A 42 13.19 -19.36 -16.52
N LEU A 43 12.40 -19.00 -17.53
CA LEU A 43 12.69 -19.27 -18.94
C LEU A 43 13.82 -18.39 -19.49
N ALA A 44 13.90 -17.12 -19.06
CA ALA A 44 14.98 -16.21 -19.44
C ALA A 44 16.36 -16.66 -18.92
N ALA A 45 16.35 -17.47 -17.87
CA ALA A 45 17.52 -17.96 -17.19
C ALA A 45 18.24 -19.04 -18.04
N GLY A 46 19.06 -18.64 -19.03
CA GLY A 46 19.74 -19.62 -19.89
C GLY A 46 20.33 -19.14 -21.22
N GLY A 47 20.32 -17.83 -21.50
CA GLY A 47 21.10 -17.25 -22.61
C GLY A 47 20.35 -17.03 -23.93
N SER A 48 19.04 -17.27 -24.02
CA SER A 48 18.25 -16.74 -25.16
C SER A 48 17.77 -15.33 -24.85
N ALA A 49 18.69 -14.37 -24.89
CA ALA A 49 18.48 -12.97 -24.50
C ALA A 49 17.40 -12.21 -25.34
N ARG A 50 16.79 -12.85 -26.34
CA ARG A 50 15.90 -12.19 -27.31
C ARG A 50 14.53 -12.85 -27.50
N ALA A 51 14.28 -14.03 -26.92
CA ALA A 51 13.04 -14.78 -27.19
C ALA A 51 11.92 -14.59 -26.14
N LEU A 52 12.16 -13.87 -25.04
CA LEU A 52 11.20 -13.75 -23.92
C LEU A 52 11.15 -12.35 -23.28
N SER A 53 11.97 -11.41 -23.76
CA SER A 53 12.01 -10.02 -23.29
C SER A 53 10.66 -9.30 -23.41
N GLY A 54 9.80 -9.79 -24.31
CA GLY A 54 8.42 -9.31 -24.47
C GLY A 54 7.40 -9.92 -23.51
N LEU A 55 7.60 -11.11 -22.94
CA LEU A 55 6.61 -11.74 -22.04
C LEU A 55 6.61 -11.16 -20.62
N TYR A 56 7.75 -10.63 -20.20
CA TYR A 56 7.95 -10.06 -18.87
C TYR A 56 7.03 -8.87 -18.57
N PRO A 57 6.89 -7.85 -19.45
CA PRO A 57 5.90 -6.79 -19.25
C PRO A 57 4.48 -7.19 -19.64
N LEU A 58 4.29 -8.18 -20.54
CA LEU A 58 2.98 -8.53 -21.11
C LEU A 58 1.92 -8.92 -20.07
N THR A 59 2.32 -9.39 -18.89
CA THR A 59 1.39 -9.79 -17.81
C THR A 59 0.66 -8.60 -17.20
N LEU A 60 1.37 -7.48 -17.02
CA LEU A 60 0.86 -6.24 -16.43
C LEU A 60 0.52 -5.21 -17.50
N ALA A 61 1.42 -4.97 -18.45
CA ALA A 61 1.32 -3.90 -19.44
C ALA A 61 0.13 -4.07 -20.39
N LYS A 62 -0.25 -5.30 -20.75
CA LYS A 62 -1.49 -5.55 -21.50
C LYS A 62 -2.71 -5.11 -20.70
N ALA A 63 -2.82 -5.53 -19.45
CA ALA A 63 -3.98 -5.20 -18.62
C ALA A 63 -4.07 -3.68 -18.37
N LEU A 64 -2.93 -3.04 -18.09
CA LEU A 64 -2.83 -1.58 -17.97
C LEU A 64 -3.26 -0.89 -19.27
N GLY A 65 -2.72 -1.29 -20.42
CA GLY A 65 -3.06 -0.70 -21.71
C GLY A 65 -4.54 -0.81 -22.05
N LEU A 66 -5.14 -1.99 -21.85
CA LEU A 66 -6.57 -2.18 -22.07
C LEU A 66 -7.43 -1.35 -21.10
N SER A 67 -6.98 -1.19 -19.86
CA SER A 67 -7.64 -0.37 -18.86
C SER A 67 -7.56 1.13 -19.19
N PHE A 68 -6.40 1.60 -19.65
CA PHE A 68 -6.17 3.00 -20.02
C PHE A 68 -6.97 3.44 -21.26
N LEU A 69 -7.13 2.53 -22.22
CA LEU A 69 -7.90 2.77 -23.44
C LEU A 69 -9.40 2.48 -23.29
N HIS A 70 -9.86 2.03 -22.11
CA HIS A 70 -11.26 1.71 -21.93
C HIS A 70 -12.13 2.97 -22.05
N PRO A 71 -13.16 3.00 -22.91
CA PRO A 71 -14.00 4.18 -23.12
C PRO A 71 -14.70 4.61 -21.82
N ARG A 72 -14.58 5.88 -21.45
CA ARG A 72 -15.29 6.48 -20.29
C ARG A 72 -16.76 6.76 -20.58
N SER A 73 -17.37 6.02 -21.48
CA SER A 73 -18.71 6.28 -22.02
C SER A 73 -19.85 5.92 -21.07
N SER A 74 -19.56 5.29 -19.92
CA SER A 74 -20.53 4.96 -18.88
C SER A 74 -20.20 5.67 -17.57
N PRO A 75 -21.18 6.33 -16.90
CA PRO A 75 -20.98 6.91 -15.57
C PRO A 75 -20.67 5.86 -14.48
N LEU A 76 -20.79 4.56 -14.79
CA LEU A 76 -20.41 3.44 -13.92
C LEU A 76 -18.92 3.03 -14.04
N HIS A 77 -18.19 3.46 -15.07
CA HIS A 77 -16.81 3.05 -15.37
C HIS A 77 -15.88 4.25 -15.47
N THR A 78 -15.65 4.93 -14.35
CA THR A 78 -14.77 6.11 -14.28
C THR A 78 -13.33 5.77 -13.90
N GLU A 79 -13.09 4.62 -13.25
CA GLU A 79 -11.78 4.24 -12.72
C GLU A 79 -10.96 3.42 -13.72
N ILE A 80 -9.79 3.94 -14.10
CA ILE A 80 -8.84 3.26 -15.00
C ILE A 80 -7.90 2.29 -14.28
N LEU A 81 -7.82 2.36 -12.95
CA LEU A 81 -7.02 1.49 -12.09
C LEU A 81 -7.80 1.19 -10.81
N GLY A 82 -7.50 0.05 -10.17
CA GLY A 82 -8.26 -0.43 -9.03
C GLY A 82 -9.64 -0.94 -9.44
N PRO A 83 -10.62 -1.03 -8.54
CA PRO A 83 -10.51 -0.88 -7.10
C PRO A 83 -9.97 -2.19 -6.50
N ASP A 84 -9.53 -2.14 -5.24
CA ASP A 84 -9.47 -3.33 -4.41
C ASP A 84 -10.87 -3.67 -3.87
N GLY A 85 -10.96 -4.67 -3.01
CA GLY A 85 -12.17 -4.99 -2.30
C GLY A 85 -11.95 -5.50 -0.90
N CYS A 86 -13.05 -5.92 -0.30
CA CYS A 86 -13.11 -6.40 1.06
C CYS A 86 -13.79 -7.76 1.06
N TRP A 87 -13.22 -8.69 1.81
CA TRP A 87 -13.95 -9.89 2.19
C TRP A 87 -14.98 -9.57 3.27
N ASP A 88 -16.15 -10.21 3.19
CA ASP A 88 -17.19 -10.16 4.23
C ASP A 88 -16.71 -10.63 5.61
N SER A 89 -15.69 -11.50 5.63
CA SER A 89 -15.03 -11.96 6.84
C SER A 89 -13.55 -12.21 6.62
N ILE A 90 -12.71 -11.72 7.53
CA ILE A 90 -11.26 -11.97 7.51
C ILE A 90 -10.95 -13.41 7.96
N THR A 91 -11.76 -13.97 8.87
CA THR A 91 -11.54 -15.31 9.43
C THR A 91 -12.20 -16.41 8.61
N SER A 92 -13.28 -16.08 7.91
CA SER A 92 -14.08 -17.04 7.14
C SER A 92 -14.66 -16.39 5.88
N PRO A 93 -13.80 -15.95 4.94
CA PRO A 93 -14.20 -15.20 3.76
C PRO A 93 -15.11 -16.03 2.85
N ARG A 94 -16.21 -15.43 2.39
CA ARG A 94 -17.17 -16.03 1.46
C ARG A 94 -17.49 -15.12 0.29
N VAL A 95 -17.59 -13.80 0.54
CA VAL A 95 -18.00 -12.82 -0.47
C VAL A 95 -16.95 -11.72 -0.53
N PHE A 96 -16.49 -11.40 -1.75
CA PHE A 96 -15.62 -10.26 -2.01
C PHE A 96 -16.43 -9.10 -2.59
N ALA A 97 -16.45 -7.97 -1.91
CA ALA A 97 -17.11 -6.75 -2.35
C ALA A 97 -16.07 -5.74 -2.84
N LEU A 98 -16.22 -5.25 -4.07
CA LEU A 98 -15.36 -4.19 -4.59
C LEU A 98 -15.63 -2.88 -3.83
N SER A 99 -14.55 -2.15 -3.54
CA SER A 99 -14.61 -0.87 -2.84
C SER A 99 -15.02 0.31 -3.73
N GLY A 100 -15.13 0.07 -5.04
CA GLY A 100 -15.53 1.07 -6.02
C GLY A 100 -15.98 0.43 -7.34
N SER A 101 -16.08 1.26 -8.38
CA SER A 101 -16.43 0.84 -9.73
C SER A 101 -15.39 -0.11 -10.33
N PRO A 102 -15.79 -1.21 -10.99
CA PRO A 102 -14.85 -2.18 -11.53
C PRO A 102 -13.97 -1.61 -12.64
N SER A 103 -12.70 -2.00 -12.65
CA SER A 103 -11.73 -1.73 -13.73
C SER A 103 -11.11 -3.01 -14.26
N LEU A 104 -10.53 -2.94 -15.47
CA LEU A 104 -9.79 -4.05 -16.08
C LEU A 104 -8.45 -4.31 -15.37
N ALA A 105 -7.91 -3.30 -14.70
CA ALA A 105 -6.67 -3.38 -13.92
C ALA A 105 -6.96 -3.19 -12.42
N THR A 106 -7.55 -4.21 -11.79
CA THR A 106 -7.82 -4.22 -10.34
C THR A 106 -6.54 -4.16 -9.50
N ASP A 107 -6.65 -3.73 -8.23
CA ASP A 107 -5.50 -3.67 -7.33
C ASP A 107 -4.84 -5.05 -7.17
N ALA A 108 -5.63 -6.12 -7.16
CA ALA A 108 -5.12 -7.50 -7.11
C ALA A 108 -4.32 -7.87 -8.36
N LEU A 109 -4.81 -7.52 -9.55
CA LEU A 109 -4.12 -7.79 -10.80
C LEU A 109 -2.79 -7.03 -10.87
N ILE A 110 -2.82 -5.75 -10.50
CA ILE A 110 -1.63 -4.89 -10.49
C ILE A 110 -0.59 -5.40 -9.48
N ASN A 111 -1.01 -5.73 -8.25
CA ASN A 111 -0.11 -6.30 -7.25
C ASN A 111 0.52 -7.62 -7.73
N GLY A 112 -0.28 -8.50 -8.34
CA GLY A 112 0.22 -9.74 -8.92
C GLY A 112 1.19 -9.52 -10.07
N GLY A 113 0.92 -8.56 -10.94
CA GLY A 113 1.83 -8.17 -12.02
C GLY A 113 3.14 -7.60 -11.52
N MET A 114 3.10 -6.65 -10.56
CA MET A 114 4.32 -6.10 -9.95
C MET A 114 5.14 -7.19 -9.27
N ASP A 115 4.51 -8.08 -8.50
CA ASP A 115 5.20 -9.17 -7.81
C ASP A 115 5.79 -10.19 -8.81
N GLY A 116 5.07 -10.47 -9.91
CA GLY A 116 5.56 -11.31 -11.00
C GLY A 116 6.81 -10.73 -11.67
N VAL A 117 6.81 -9.43 -11.94
CA VAL A 117 7.96 -8.68 -12.46
C VAL A 117 9.15 -8.75 -11.49
N ILE A 118 8.94 -8.45 -10.21
CA ILE A 118 9.98 -8.46 -9.17
C ILE A 118 10.60 -9.85 -9.02
N LEU A 119 9.76 -10.87 -8.80
CA LEU A 119 10.21 -12.24 -8.56
C LEU A 119 10.78 -12.88 -9.83
N GLY A 120 10.23 -12.56 -10.99
CA GLY A 120 10.76 -12.99 -12.28
C GLY A 120 12.18 -12.50 -12.53
N THR A 121 12.44 -11.20 -12.33
CA THR A 121 13.79 -10.62 -12.46
C THR A 121 14.78 -11.30 -11.54
N GLU A 122 14.43 -11.41 -10.26
CA GLU A 122 15.27 -12.04 -9.23
C GLU A 122 15.61 -13.50 -9.58
N LEU A 123 14.73 -14.22 -10.26
CA LEU A 123 14.99 -15.59 -10.72
C LEU A 123 15.89 -15.64 -11.96
N SER A 124 15.74 -14.67 -12.85
CA SER A 124 16.52 -14.60 -14.11
C SER A 124 18.00 -14.31 -13.86
N GLU A 125 18.32 -13.51 -12.84
CA GLU A 125 19.68 -13.08 -12.49
C GLU A 125 20.48 -14.16 -11.73
N ARG A 126 19.87 -15.29 -11.36
CA ARG A 126 20.56 -16.32 -10.54
C ARG A 126 21.56 -17.16 -11.35
N PRO A 127 22.82 -17.33 -10.88
CA PRO A 127 23.93 -17.58 -11.81
C PRO A 127 24.10 -19.02 -12.31
N THR A 128 23.50 -20.08 -11.73
CA THR A 128 23.82 -21.46 -12.17
C THR A 128 22.70 -22.51 -12.00
N LYS A 129 22.68 -23.51 -12.90
CA LYS A 129 21.73 -24.66 -12.93
C LYS A 129 21.63 -25.49 -11.62
N PRO A 130 22.70 -25.80 -10.84
CA PRO A 130 22.57 -26.60 -9.63
C PRO A 130 21.87 -25.89 -8.46
N GLN A 131 21.77 -24.55 -8.48
CA GLN A 131 21.06 -23.76 -7.47
C GLN A 131 19.58 -23.52 -7.80
N ARG A 132 19.16 -23.83 -9.04
CA ARG A 132 17.77 -23.70 -9.51
C ARG A 132 16.92 -24.93 -9.21
N SER A 133 17.51 -26.13 -9.28
CA SER A 133 16.79 -27.39 -9.03
C SER A 133 16.33 -27.58 -7.58
N SER A 134 16.87 -26.80 -6.64
CA SER A 134 16.44 -26.79 -5.23
C SER A 134 15.39 -25.71 -4.91
N LEU A 135 15.07 -24.82 -5.84
CA LEU A 135 14.17 -23.70 -5.57
C LEU A 135 12.71 -24.12 -5.70
N ARG A 136 12.06 -24.35 -4.55
CA ARG A 136 10.62 -24.59 -4.51
C ARG A 136 9.86 -23.27 -4.61
N LEU A 137 8.88 -23.18 -5.51
CA LEU A 137 7.97 -22.03 -5.62
C LEU A 137 7.35 -21.67 -4.26
N SER A 138 6.96 -22.68 -3.48
CA SER A 138 6.42 -22.49 -2.14
C SER A 138 7.39 -21.80 -1.18
N MET A 139 8.71 -22.06 -1.31
CA MET A 139 9.72 -21.38 -0.49
C MET A 139 9.89 -19.91 -0.91
N LEU A 140 9.88 -19.63 -2.23
CA LEU A 140 9.95 -18.27 -2.75
C LEU A 140 8.77 -17.43 -2.26
N LEU A 141 7.54 -17.93 -2.45
CA LEU A 141 6.32 -17.22 -2.06
C LEU A 141 6.24 -17.05 -0.53
N ARG A 142 6.65 -18.05 0.26
CA ARG A 142 6.72 -17.92 1.73
C ARG A 142 7.72 -16.86 2.16
N ARG A 143 8.91 -16.83 1.56
CA ARG A 143 9.91 -15.80 1.87
C ARG A 143 9.42 -14.40 1.51
N TYR A 144 8.66 -14.27 0.42
CA TYR A 144 8.16 -12.97 -0.04
C TYR A 144 6.94 -12.46 0.76
N TYR A 145 5.90 -13.29 0.90
CA TYR A 145 4.62 -12.88 1.51
C TYR A 145 4.49 -13.18 3.00
N GLN A 146 5.30 -14.10 3.53
CA GLN A 146 5.21 -14.57 4.92
C GLN A 146 6.53 -14.35 5.68
N HIS A 147 7.35 -13.40 5.24
CA HIS A 147 8.52 -12.99 6.01
C HIS A 147 8.09 -12.49 7.39
N ARG A 148 8.76 -12.99 8.42
CA ARG A 148 8.54 -12.55 9.80
C ARG A 148 9.61 -11.53 10.14
N LEU A 149 9.17 -10.32 10.48
CA LEU A 149 10.06 -9.31 11.02
C LEU A 149 10.44 -9.67 12.46
N GLU A 150 11.71 -9.49 12.79
CA GLU A 150 12.27 -9.74 14.11
C GLU A 150 12.66 -8.41 14.77
N GLY A 151 13.46 -8.42 15.84
CA GLY A 151 13.67 -7.27 16.74
C GLY A 151 13.98 -5.93 16.06
N GLN A 152 14.89 -5.89 15.07
CA GLN A 152 15.22 -4.65 14.34
C GLN A 152 14.21 -4.26 13.25
N GLY A 153 13.10 -5.00 13.13
CA GLY A 153 11.97 -4.69 12.28
C GLY A 153 12.35 -4.61 10.80
N LEU A 154 11.78 -3.62 10.13
CA LEU A 154 11.99 -3.37 8.69
C LEU A 154 13.42 -2.96 8.35
N ASP A 155 14.17 -2.35 9.28
CA ASP A 155 15.49 -1.80 8.99
C ASP A 155 16.51 -2.92 8.72
N SER A 156 16.31 -4.11 9.30
CA SER A 156 17.11 -5.31 9.07
C SER A 156 16.49 -6.30 8.07
N ALA A 157 15.31 -5.99 7.52
CA ALA A 157 14.58 -6.91 6.66
C ALA A 157 15.25 -7.06 5.29
N PRO A 158 15.25 -8.27 4.69
CA PRO A 158 15.81 -8.47 3.36
C PRO A 158 15.00 -7.69 2.31
N ARG A 159 15.66 -7.29 1.22
CA ARG A 159 15.04 -6.55 0.11
C ARG A 159 13.80 -7.27 -0.46
N LEU A 160 13.87 -8.58 -0.65
CA LEU A 160 12.86 -9.35 -1.38
C LEU A 160 11.71 -9.82 -0.49
N ILE A 161 10.92 -8.89 0.04
CA ILE A 161 9.68 -9.16 0.78
C ILE A 161 8.56 -8.23 0.32
N SER A 162 7.31 -8.64 0.55
CA SER A 162 6.12 -7.92 0.07
C SER A 162 5.93 -6.50 0.63
N PRO A 163 6.33 -6.13 1.87
CA PRO A 163 6.36 -4.72 2.27
C PRO A 163 7.20 -3.84 1.35
N TRP A 164 8.24 -4.40 0.73
CA TRP A 164 9.11 -3.71 -0.24
C TRP A 164 8.60 -3.74 -1.68
N ARG A 165 7.40 -4.27 -1.96
CA ARG A 165 6.86 -4.41 -3.34
C ARG A 165 7.08 -3.14 -4.17
N ARG A 166 6.56 -2.01 -3.70
CA ARG A 166 6.57 -0.74 -4.43
C ARG A 166 7.98 -0.22 -4.66
N GLY A 167 8.82 -0.29 -3.62
CA GLY A 167 10.23 0.08 -3.70
C GLY A 167 10.99 -0.80 -4.69
N ASN A 168 10.85 -2.11 -4.60
CA ASN A 168 11.48 -3.07 -5.51
C ASN A 168 11.02 -2.90 -6.96
N PHE A 169 9.75 -2.58 -7.18
CA PHE A 169 9.23 -2.31 -8.51
C PHE A 169 9.82 -1.01 -9.10
N ARG A 170 10.01 0.03 -8.29
CA ARG A 170 10.67 1.29 -8.72
C ARG A 170 12.10 1.11 -9.18
N GLU A 171 12.83 0.14 -8.63
CA GLU A 171 14.18 -0.18 -9.11
C GLU A 171 14.18 -0.84 -10.49
N LEU A 172 13.03 -1.39 -10.92
CA LEU A 172 12.89 -2.15 -12.18
C LEU A 172 12.16 -1.37 -13.26
N ALA A 173 11.38 -0.35 -12.89
CA ALA A 173 10.52 0.39 -13.80
C ALA A 173 10.44 1.88 -13.46
N ASN A 174 10.30 2.70 -14.50
CA ASN A 174 9.99 4.13 -14.41
C ASN A 174 8.85 4.47 -15.38
N ALA A 175 8.34 5.70 -15.33
CA ALA A 175 7.21 6.12 -16.16
C ALA A 175 7.46 5.90 -17.67
N SER A 176 8.64 6.26 -18.19
CA SER A 176 8.97 6.09 -19.60
C SER A 176 8.98 4.61 -20.01
N LEU A 177 9.63 3.77 -19.22
CA LEU A 177 9.73 2.33 -19.49
C LEU A 177 8.36 1.65 -19.41
N LEU A 178 7.50 2.04 -18.45
CA LEU A 178 6.12 1.55 -18.37
C LEU A 178 5.30 1.95 -19.60
N GLN A 179 5.45 3.19 -20.06
CA GLN A 179 4.77 3.66 -21.27
C GLN A 179 5.20 2.85 -22.50
N GLU A 180 6.50 2.61 -22.67
CA GLU A 180 7.05 1.76 -23.74
C GLU A 180 6.44 0.35 -23.68
N TRP A 181 6.49 -0.30 -22.52
CA TRP A 181 5.93 -1.63 -22.32
C TRP A 181 4.44 -1.73 -22.63
N VAL A 182 3.65 -0.73 -22.25
CA VAL A 182 2.21 -0.67 -22.52
C VAL A 182 1.95 -0.54 -24.02
N VAL A 183 2.64 0.38 -24.70
CA VAL A 183 2.50 0.58 -26.16
C VAL A 183 2.88 -0.68 -26.93
N GLU A 184 4.03 -1.28 -26.62
CA GLU A 184 4.49 -2.51 -27.27
C GLU A 184 3.53 -3.69 -27.04
N SER A 185 3.05 -3.84 -25.80
CA SER A 185 2.11 -4.90 -25.42
C SER A 185 0.78 -4.77 -26.15
N LEU A 186 0.25 -3.55 -26.29
CA LEU A 186 -0.97 -3.28 -27.04
C LEU A 186 -0.78 -3.57 -28.54
N ALA A 187 0.34 -3.14 -29.12
CA ALA A 187 0.66 -3.42 -30.52
C ALA A 187 0.75 -4.93 -30.81
N LEU A 188 1.36 -5.70 -29.91
CA LEU A 188 1.39 -7.16 -30.03
C LEU A 188 -0.01 -7.77 -29.87
N TYR A 189 -0.76 -7.31 -28.86
CA TYR A 189 -2.09 -7.83 -28.60
C TYR A 189 -3.01 -7.64 -29.81
N ARG A 190 -3.01 -6.46 -30.45
CA ARG A 190 -3.74 -6.19 -31.70
C ARG A 190 -3.40 -7.17 -32.81
N LYS A 191 -2.12 -7.41 -33.05
CA LYS A 191 -1.65 -8.37 -34.08
C LYS A 191 -2.16 -9.78 -33.83
N LEU A 192 -2.25 -10.19 -32.56
CA LEU A 192 -2.70 -11.52 -32.16
C LEU A 192 -4.22 -11.70 -32.31
N ILE A 193 -5.02 -10.67 -31.96
CA ILE A 193 -6.48 -10.77 -32.02
C ILE A 193 -7.08 -10.34 -33.36
N GLY A 194 -6.30 -9.69 -34.24
CA GLY A 194 -6.78 -9.20 -35.53
C GLY A 194 -7.83 -8.10 -35.43
N ASP A 195 -7.83 -7.32 -34.34
CA ASP A 195 -8.83 -6.28 -34.07
C ASP A 195 -8.31 -4.89 -34.48
N PRO A 196 -8.80 -4.31 -35.60
CA PRO A 196 -8.46 -2.96 -36.02
C PRO A 196 -9.14 -1.86 -35.17
N GLY A 197 -10.08 -2.20 -34.28
CA GLY A 197 -10.88 -1.26 -33.48
C GLY A 197 -10.25 -0.83 -32.14
N LEU A 198 -9.11 -1.42 -31.75
CA LEU A 198 -8.40 -1.00 -30.54
C LEU A 198 -7.70 0.35 -30.80
N ALA A 199 -8.40 1.45 -30.50
CA ALA A 199 -8.07 2.86 -30.79
C ALA A 199 -6.60 3.15 -31.16
N GLU A 200 -6.38 3.64 -32.38
CA GLU A 200 -5.09 4.15 -32.87
C GLU A 200 -5.10 5.68 -32.99
N GLY A 201 -3.98 6.32 -32.66
CA GLY A 201 -3.80 7.76 -32.80
C GLY A 201 -3.39 8.47 -31.50
N VAL A 202 -3.29 9.80 -31.59
CA VAL A 202 -2.81 10.70 -30.53
C VAL A 202 -3.63 10.58 -29.24
N GLU A 203 -4.94 10.31 -29.34
CA GLU A 203 -5.83 10.13 -28.19
C GLU A 203 -5.45 8.92 -27.34
N SER A 204 -5.01 7.82 -27.97
CA SER A 204 -4.53 6.62 -27.27
C SER A 204 -3.20 6.87 -26.55
N GLU A 205 -2.30 7.65 -27.14
CA GLU A 205 -1.02 7.99 -26.52
C GLU A 205 -1.20 8.88 -25.29
N ALA A 206 -2.09 9.89 -25.38
CA ALA A 206 -2.44 10.73 -24.24
C ALA A 206 -3.08 9.93 -23.09
N ALA A 207 -4.00 9.01 -23.42
CA ALA A 207 -4.63 8.15 -22.42
C ALA A 207 -3.64 7.21 -21.73
N ILE A 208 -2.70 6.62 -22.48
CA ILE A 208 -1.62 5.78 -21.93
C ILE A 208 -0.73 6.62 -21.00
N LYS A 209 -0.32 7.82 -21.43
CA LYS A 209 0.54 8.70 -20.63
C LYS A 209 -0.12 9.08 -19.30
N GLU A 210 -1.41 9.44 -19.32
CA GLU A 210 -2.15 9.76 -18.10
C GLU A 210 -2.35 8.52 -17.22
N GLY A 211 -2.64 7.37 -17.83
CA GLY A 211 -2.77 6.11 -17.09
C GLY A 211 -1.48 5.67 -16.41
N VAL A 212 -0.34 5.81 -17.09
CA VAL A 212 0.99 5.54 -16.51
C VAL A 212 1.29 6.52 -15.38
N LYS A 213 0.96 7.80 -15.54
CA LYS A 213 1.11 8.79 -14.47
C LYS A 213 0.31 8.39 -13.22
N GLU A 214 -0.94 7.99 -13.39
CA GLU A 214 -1.77 7.53 -12.28
C GLU A 214 -1.24 6.22 -11.66
N PHE A 215 -0.72 5.31 -12.47
CA PHE A 215 -0.09 4.08 -11.99
C PHE A 215 1.14 4.38 -11.12
N VAL A 216 2.04 5.24 -11.60
CA VAL A 216 3.26 5.64 -10.88
C VAL A 216 2.87 6.26 -9.55
N ARG A 217 1.97 7.23 -9.57
CA ARG A 217 1.46 7.89 -8.36
C ARG A 217 0.89 6.86 -7.37
N ARG A 218 -0.06 6.03 -7.82
CA ARG A 218 -0.85 5.15 -6.96
C ARG A 218 -0.11 3.90 -6.50
N TYR A 219 0.82 3.33 -7.27
CA TYR A 219 1.46 2.04 -6.97
C TYR A 219 2.97 2.11 -6.75
N MET A 220 3.63 3.20 -7.12
CA MET A 220 5.08 3.36 -6.96
C MET A 220 5.44 4.43 -5.93
N GLU A 221 4.74 5.56 -5.91
CA GLU A 221 5.06 6.72 -5.06
C GLU A 221 4.30 6.72 -3.73
N CYS A 222 2.97 6.54 -3.78
CA CYS A 222 2.17 6.43 -2.57
C CYS A 222 2.53 5.17 -1.75
N PRO A 223 2.41 5.19 -0.41
CA PRO A 223 2.54 3.98 0.39
C PRO A 223 1.31 3.08 0.24
N THR A 224 1.45 1.79 0.56
CA THR A 224 0.29 0.92 0.70
C THR A 224 -0.51 1.31 1.95
N ILE A 225 -1.77 1.69 1.77
CA ILE A 225 -2.71 1.99 2.85
C ILE A 225 -3.65 0.80 3.01
N ILE A 226 -3.61 0.15 4.17
CA ILE A 226 -4.51 -0.95 4.53
C ILE A 226 -5.88 -0.35 4.88
N PRO A 227 -6.92 -0.60 4.07
CA PRO A 227 -8.23 -0.01 4.28
C PRO A 227 -8.89 -0.59 5.52
N ARG A 228 -9.85 0.17 6.06
CA ARG A 228 -10.63 -0.18 7.26
C ARG A 228 -11.12 -1.63 7.29
N CYS A 229 -11.66 -2.10 6.17
CA CYS A 229 -12.23 -3.45 6.09
C CYS A 229 -11.17 -4.55 6.25
N GLN A 230 -9.93 -4.34 5.77
CA GLN A 230 -8.89 -5.37 5.80
C GLN A 230 -8.36 -5.60 7.21
N TRP A 231 -8.25 -4.57 8.05
CA TRP A 231 -7.87 -4.74 9.46
C TRP A 231 -9.06 -5.04 10.38
N GLY A 232 -10.28 -5.15 9.84
CA GLY A 232 -11.48 -5.55 10.56
C GLY A 232 -12.06 -4.43 11.42
N ALA A 233 -12.03 -3.20 10.90
CA ALA A 233 -12.63 -2.05 11.56
C ALA A 233 -14.12 -2.24 11.81
N LYS A 234 -14.58 -1.79 12.97
CA LYS A 234 -16.00 -1.53 13.19
C LYS A 234 -16.46 -0.32 12.34
N PRO A 235 -17.75 -0.25 11.99
CA PRO A 235 -18.32 0.93 11.40
C PRO A 235 -18.12 2.17 12.28
N TYR A 236 -18.19 3.34 11.64
CA TYR A 236 -18.29 4.61 12.33
C TYR A 236 -19.58 4.66 13.17
N ARG A 237 -19.56 5.27 14.35
CA ARG A 237 -20.77 5.57 15.14
C ARG A 237 -21.22 6.99 14.86
N GLY A 238 -22.52 7.25 14.83
CA GLY A 238 -23.03 8.58 14.51
C GLY A 238 -22.76 9.01 13.06
N THR A 239 -22.63 10.31 12.84
CA THR A 239 -22.44 10.89 11.50
C THR A 239 -21.06 11.54 11.40
N PRO A 240 -20.15 11.01 10.56
CA PRO A 240 -18.80 11.55 10.43
C PRO A 240 -18.81 12.95 9.83
N THR A 241 -18.02 13.86 10.40
CA THR A 241 -17.82 15.20 9.83
C THR A 241 -16.84 15.14 8.68
N GLN A 242 -17.24 15.65 7.51
CA GLN A 242 -16.39 15.72 6.33
C GLN A 242 -15.36 16.85 6.44
N LEU A 243 -14.12 16.57 6.01
CA LEU A 243 -13.04 17.55 5.95
C LEU A 243 -13.18 18.48 4.75
N THR A 244 -12.75 19.73 4.93
CA THR A 244 -12.55 20.67 3.81
C THR A 244 -11.09 20.60 3.38
N LEU A 245 -10.83 20.02 2.20
CA LEU A 245 -9.49 19.80 1.66
C LEU A 245 -9.04 20.96 0.75
N PRO A 246 -7.72 21.18 0.55
CA PRO A 246 -6.59 20.51 1.22
C PRO A 246 -6.37 21.00 2.65
N LEU A 247 -5.94 20.10 3.54
CA LEU A 247 -5.53 20.43 4.91
C LEU A 247 -4.15 21.09 4.93
N SER A 248 -3.83 21.78 6.03
CA SER A 248 -2.56 22.52 6.17
C SER A 248 -1.60 21.90 7.19
N PHE A 249 -2.01 20.87 7.91
CA PHE A 249 -1.25 20.31 9.02
C PHE A 249 -1.15 18.79 8.98
N LEU A 250 -0.02 18.29 9.45
CA LEU A 250 0.21 16.89 9.80
C LEU A 250 0.60 16.82 11.28
N TYR A 251 -0.22 16.17 12.09
CA TYR A 251 0.05 15.99 13.52
C TYR A 251 0.62 14.60 13.76
N VAL A 252 1.83 14.54 14.32
CA VAL A 252 2.53 13.29 14.63
C VAL A 252 2.21 12.85 16.05
N HIS A 253 1.84 11.58 16.17
CA HIS A 253 1.49 10.90 17.41
C HIS A 253 2.30 9.62 17.58
N HIS A 254 2.40 9.15 18.82
CA HIS A 254 2.61 7.73 19.11
C HIS A 254 1.37 7.16 19.80
N THR A 255 1.21 5.85 19.81
CA THR A 255 0.06 5.24 20.49
C THR A 255 0.25 5.19 22.00
N TYR A 256 1.51 5.02 22.47
CA TYR A 256 1.90 4.72 23.86
C TYR A 256 1.28 3.42 24.41
N GLU A 257 -0.02 3.22 24.25
CA GLU A 257 -0.73 1.96 24.43
C GLU A 257 -1.56 1.69 23.16
N PRO A 258 -1.28 0.63 22.39
CA PRO A 258 -0.23 -0.38 22.60
C PRO A 258 1.18 0.20 22.48
N GLY A 259 2.05 -0.16 23.44
CA GLY A 259 3.41 0.41 23.55
C GLY A 259 4.50 -0.35 22.82
N GLN A 260 4.21 -1.57 22.36
CA GLN A 260 5.18 -2.36 21.60
C GLN A 260 4.97 -2.20 20.08
N PRO A 261 6.06 -2.09 19.30
CA PRO A 261 6.00 -2.18 17.84
C PRO A 261 5.28 -3.45 17.39
N CYS A 262 4.36 -3.32 16.43
CA CYS A 262 3.72 -4.47 15.80
C CYS A 262 4.51 -4.88 14.55
N LEU A 263 4.96 -6.14 14.49
CA LEU A 263 5.91 -6.62 13.47
C LEU A 263 5.26 -7.53 12.43
N SER A 264 3.95 -7.64 12.48
CA SER A 264 3.14 -8.42 11.54
C SER A 264 1.78 -7.79 11.37
N PHE A 265 1.18 -8.01 10.21
CA PHE A 265 -0.17 -7.53 9.92
C PHE A 265 -1.20 -7.95 10.97
N GLN A 266 -1.10 -9.18 11.48
CA GLN A 266 -2.03 -9.69 12.49
C GLN A 266 -1.94 -8.89 13.79
N GLN A 267 -0.71 -8.60 14.23
CA GLN A 267 -0.46 -7.79 15.43
C GLN A 267 -0.91 -6.34 15.20
N CYS A 268 -0.54 -5.73 14.08
CA CYS A 268 -0.91 -4.35 13.79
C CYS A 268 -2.43 -4.20 13.63
N ALA A 269 -3.10 -5.11 12.94
CA ALA A 269 -4.56 -5.11 12.83
C ALA A 269 -5.24 -5.36 14.19
N ALA A 270 -4.68 -6.20 15.06
CA ALA A 270 -5.18 -6.39 16.43
C ALA A 270 -5.03 -5.10 17.26
N ASN A 271 -3.88 -4.42 17.15
CA ASN A 271 -3.62 -3.14 17.79
C ASN A 271 -4.60 -2.06 17.29
N MET A 272 -4.84 -1.98 15.98
CA MET A 272 -5.84 -1.09 15.38
C MET A 272 -7.24 -1.33 15.96
N ARG A 273 -7.70 -2.58 16.01
CA ARG A 273 -9.00 -2.93 16.61
C ARG A 273 -9.04 -2.63 18.10
N SER A 274 -7.93 -2.81 18.82
CA SER A 274 -7.84 -2.48 20.24
C SER A 274 -8.00 -0.98 20.49
N MET A 275 -7.28 -0.15 19.73
CA MET A 275 -7.39 1.30 19.80
C MET A 275 -8.78 1.79 19.38
N GLN A 276 -9.36 1.23 18.32
CA GLN A 276 -10.71 1.60 17.89
C GLN A 276 -11.74 1.29 18.97
N ARG A 277 -11.67 0.08 19.57
CA ARG A 277 -12.55 -0.32 20.67
C ARG A 277 -12.43 0.65 21.84
N PHE A 278 -11.22 0.93 22.30
CA PHE A 278 -11.00 1.88 23.40
C PHE A 278 -11.56 3.28 23.09
N HIS A 279 -11.32 3.79 21.88
CA HIS A 279 -11.86 5.09 21.47
C HIS A 279 -13.40 5.10 21.40
N GLN A 280 -14.03 4.04 20.88
CA GLN A 280 -15.48 3.99 20.74
C GLN A 280 -16.22 3.64 22.02
N GLU A 281 -15.75 2.64 22.77
CA GLU A 281 -16.43 2.08 23.93
C GLU A 281 -16.07 2.84 25.21
N ASP A 282 -14.80 3.16 25.42
CA ASP A 282 -14.35 3.78 26.67
C ASP A 282 -14.35 5.31 26.60
N ARG A 283 -14.05 5.90 25.43
CA ARG A 283 -14.08 7.36 25.23
C ARG A 283 -15.35 7.90 24.57
N GLY A 284 -16.24 7.01 24.10
CA GLY A 284 -17.48 7.41 23.43
C GLY A 284 -17.28 8.14 22.11
N TRP A 285 -16.13 7.99 21.45
CA TRP A 285 -15.86 8.62 20.16
C TRP A 285 -16.54 7.85 19.04
N ASP A 286 -16.74 8.54 17.92
CA ASP A 286 -17.38 7.93 16.77
C ASP A 286 -16.55 6.80 16.13
N ASP A 287 -15.23 6.89 16.26
CA ASP A 287 -14.26 5.96 15.67
C ASP A 287 -12.87 6.18 16.27
N ILE A 288 -11.89 5.37 15.84
CA ILE A 288 -10.47 5.58 16.14
C ILE A 288 -10.06 7.05 15.93
N GLY A 289 -9.31 7.63 16.85
CA GLY A 289 -9.04 9.08 16.83
C GLY A 289 -8.16 9.56 15.68
N TYR A 290 -7.27 8.71 15.17
CA TYR A 290 -6.27 9.07 14.16
C TYR A 290 -6.83 8.99 12.74
N SER A 291 -6.30 9.83 11.84
CA SER A 291 -6.57 9.73 10.40
C SER A 291 -5.89 8.49 9.83
N PHE A 292 -4.61 8.30 10.16
CA PHE A 292 -3.79 7.16 9.76
C PHE A 292 -2.92 6.66 10.91
N VAL A 293 -2.53 5.40 10.85
CA VAL A 293 -1.65 4.79 11.84
C VAL A 293 -0.56 3.99 11.14
N ALA A 294 0.70 4.31 11.38
CA ALA A 294 1.85 3.59 10.85
C ALA A 294 2.15 2.36 11.72
N GLY A 295 2.11 1.18 11.11
CA GLY A 295 2.56 -0.07 11.72
C GLY A 295 4.04 -0.30 11.46
N SER A 296 4.72 -0.96 12.40
CA SER A 296 6.14 -1.32 12.25
C SER A 296 6.35 -2.51 11.31
N ASP A 297 5.28 -3.04 10.73
CA ASP A 297 5.26 -4.08 9.71
C ASP A 297 5.38 -3.55 8.28
N GLY A 298 5.42 -2.22 8.11
CA GLY A 298 5.73 -1.55 6.85
C GLY A 298 4.52 -1.06 6.09
N TYR A 299 3.37 -0.96 6.77
CA TYR A 299 2.13 -0.48 6.18
C TYR A 299 1.55 0.71 6.94
N ILE A 300 0.80 1.53 6.21
CA ILE A 300 -0.06 2.56 6.79
C ILE A 300 -1.46 1.96 6.94
N TYR A 301 -2.06 2.07 8.11
CA TYR A 301 -3.44 1.65 8.36
C TYR A 301 -4.38 2.84 8.30
N GLU A 302 -5.46 2.69 7.54
CA GLU A 302 -6.51 3.69 7.47
C GLU A 302 -7.28 3.72 8.80
N GLY A 303 -7.21 4.84 9.51
CA GLY A 303 -8.08 5.15 10.64
C GLY A 303 -9.37 5.80 10.10
N ARG A 304 -9.57 7.08 10.40
CA ARG A 304 -10.66 7.87 9.77
C ARG A 304 -10.39 8.21 8.30
N GLY A 305 -9.17 8.05 7.83
CA GLY A 305 -8.81 8.22 6.43
C GLY A 305 -8.75 9.67 5.97
N TRP A 306 -8.84 9.85 4.65
CA TRP A 306 -8.56 11.13 3.98
C TRP A 306 -9.69 12.16 4.09
N HIS A 307 -10.94 11.71 4.24
CA HIS A 307 -12.12 12.56 4.03
C HIS A 307 -12.86 12.91 5.31
N TRP A 308 -12.56 12.24 6.43
CA TRP A 308 -13.29 12.38 7.68
C TRP A 308 -12.45 12.98 8.79
N GLN A 309 -13.05 13.89 9.56
CA GLN A 309 -12.39 14.59 10.65
C GLN A 309 -11.95 13.65 11.77
N GLY A 310 -10.72 13.85 12.23
CA GLY A 310 -10.09 13.17 13.37
C GLY A 310 -10.71 13.44 14.74
N ALA A 311 -10.21 12.73 15.76
CA ALA A 311 -10.36 13.06 17.18
C ALA A 311 -9.01 12.97 17.92
N HIS A 312 -7.90 13.20 17.21
CA HIS A 312 -6.53 12.98 17.68
C HIS A 312 -5.92 14.21 18.38
N THR A 313 -6.31 15.42 18.01
CA THR A 313 -5.72 16.68 18.51
C THR A 313 -6.83 17.68 18.77
N LEU A 314 -7.19 17.85 20.04
CA LEU A 314 -8.26 18.75 20.48
C LEU A 314 -8.04 20.17 19.93
N GLY A 315 -9.08 20.77 19.33
CA GLY A 315 -9.00 22.10 18.70
C GLY A 315 -8.37 22.14 17.30
N HIS A 316 -7.79 21.04 16.82
CA HIS A 316 -7.02 20.99 15.57
C HIS A 316 -7.48 19.90 14.58
N ASN A 317 -8.40 19.02 15.00
CA ASN A 317 -8.88 17.87 14.21
C ASN A 317 -9.37 18.18 12.79
N SER A 318 -9.94 19.37 12.55
CA SER A 318 -10.45 19.79 11.24
C SER A 318 -9.40 20.42 10.33
N ARG A 319 -8.18 20.66 10.84
CA ARG A 319 -7.13 21.44 10.17
C ARG A 319 -5.99 20.58 9.64
N GLY A 320 -5.89 19.33 10.09
CA GLY A 320 -4.79 18.45 9.73
C GLY A 320 -5.07 16.98 9.97
N TYR A 321 -4.24 16.14 9.36
CA TYR A 321 -4.28 14.70 9.55
C TYR A 321 -3.47 14.32 10.80
N GLY A 322 -4.06 13.52 11.68
CA GLY A 322 -3.34 12.89 12.79
C GLY A 322 -2.77 11.55 12.35
N VAL A 323 -1.46 11.41 12.37
CA VAL A 323 -0.75 10.17 12.03
C VAL A 323 -0.03 9.64 13.26
N SER A 324 -0.41 8.45 13.70
CA SER A 324 0.19 7.81 14.88
C SER A 324 1.12 6.68 14.49
N PHE A 325 2.26 6.54 15.17
CA PHE A 325 3.09 5.33 15.11
C PHE A 325 2.68 4.36 16.22
N ILE A 326 2.50 3.08 15.90
CA ILE A 326 2.20 2.03 16.90
C ILE A 326 3.45 1.75 17.75
N GLY A 327 3.45 2.23 18.98
CA GLY A 327 4.49 2.00 19.98
C GLY A 327 4.61 3.13 21.00
N ASP A 328 5.52 2.94 21.97
CA ASP A 328 6.01 3.97 22.87
C ASP A 328 7.39 4.45 22.42
N TYR A 329 7.42 5.64 21.83
CA TYR A 329 8.62 6.30 21.35
C TYR A 329 9.12 7.42 22.26
N THR A 330 8.95 7.24 23.57
CA THR A 330 9.54 8.13 24.58
C THR A 330 11.07 8.02 24.58
N ALA A 331 11.61 6.80 24.58
CA ALA A 331 13.06 6.56 24.67
C ALA A 331 13.70 6.00 23.39
N THR A 332 12.90 5.50 22.45
CA THR A 332 13.38 4.88 21.21
C THR A 332 12.66 5.46 20.01
N LEU A 333 13.22 5.28 18.81
CA LEU A 333 12.59 5.70 17.56
C LEU A 333 11.79 4.55 16.92
N PRO A 334 10.74 4.86 16.14
CA PRO A 334 10.24 3.93 15.13
C PRO A 334 11.38 3.52 14.20
N SER A 335 11.21 2.39 13.49
CA SER A 335 12.18 2.03 12.45
C SER A 335 12.31 3.17 11.44
N ARG A 336 13.52 3.37 10.91
CA ARG A 336 13.79 4.43 9.92
C ARG A 336 12.79 4.37 8.76
N ARG A 337 12.43 3.14 8.38
CA ARG A 337 11.48 2.89 7.30
C ARG A 337 10.05 3.28 7.65
N SER A 338 9.62 3.09 8.89
CA SER A 338 8.31 3.59 9.33
C SER A 338 8.28 5.12 9.29
N LEU A 339 9.37 5.78 9.71
CA LEU A 339 9.50 7.24 9.62
C LEU A 339 9.41 7.70 8.16
N GLU A 340 10.15 7.08 7.24
CA GLU A 340 10.12 7.38 5.79
C GLU A 340 8.72 7.17 5.17
N LEU A 341 7.99 6.12 5.58
CA LEU A 341 6.61 5.88 5.13
C LEU A 341 5.69 7.07 5.42
N VAL A 342 5.83 7.68 6.59
CA VAL A 342 4.99 8.82 6.99
C VAL A 342 5.53 10.14 6.46
N ARG A 343 6.83 10.41 6.69
CA ARG A 343 7.50 11.67 6.36
C ARG A 343 7.49 11.94 4.86
N ASP A 344 7.85 10.93 4.07
CA ASP A 344 8.12 11.10 2.65
C ASP A 344 6.93 10.60 1.82
N LEU A 345 6.53 9.34 2.01
CA LEU A 345 5.56 8.72 1.09
C LEU A 345 4.12 9.15 1.37
N LEU A 346 3.65 9.06 2.62
CA LEU A 346 2.26 9.41 2.96
C LEU A 346 2.01 10.90 2.76
N ALA A 347 2.96 11.75 3.16
CA ALA A 347 2.84 13.20 3.01
C ALA A 347 2.84 13.62 1.54
N ALA A 348 3.81 13.15 0.73
CA ALA A 348 3.83 13.44 -0.70
C ALA A 348 2.55 12.95 -1.40
N CYS A 349 2.12 11.72 -1.12
CA CYS A 349 0.86 11.17 -1.65
C CYS A 349 -0.37 12.02 -1.29
N ALA A 350 -0.38 12.64 -0.10
CA ALA A 350 -1.44 13.55 0.32
C ALA A 350 -1.36 14.89 -0.44
N VAL A 351 -0.16 15.43 -0.67
CA VAL A 351 0.06 16.65 -1.45
C VAL A 351 -0.33 16.47 -2.90
N ASP A 352 0.19 15.44 -3.56
CA ASP A 352 -0.09 15.13 -4.97
C ASP A 352 -1.57 14.80 -5.21
N GLY A 353 -2.24 14.28 -4.17
CA GLY A 353 -3.68 14.03 -4.19
C GLY A 353 -4.55 15.26 -3.91
N GLY A 354 -3.99 16.44 -3.67
CA GLY A 354 -4.74 17.65 -3.30
C GLY A 354 -5.41 17.55 -1.93
N ARG A 355 -4.92 16.66 -1.06
CA ARG A 355 -5.46 16.39 0.29
C ARG A 355 -4.71 17.18 1.36
N LEU A 356 -3.45 17.50 1.09
CA LEU A 356 -2.56 18.27 1.94
C LEU A 356 -1.94 19.41 1.10
N ARG A 357 -1.78 20.60 1.66
CA ARG A 357 -1.12 21.70 0.96
C ARG A 357 0.37 21.40 0.80
N ALA A 358 0.97 21.85 -0.31
CA ALA A 358 2.41 21.70 -0.52
C ALA A 358 3.26 22.38 0.58
N ASN A 359 2.79 23.47 1.17
CA ASN A 359 3.45 24.18 2.27
C ASN A 359 2.89 23.78 3.65
N TYR A 360 2.44 22.54 3.81
CA TYR A 360 1.91 22.06 5.09
C TYR A 360 2.93 22.16 6.23
N THR A 361 2.41 22.13 7.45
CA THR A 361 3.21 22.17 8.68
C THR A 361 3.10 20.85 9.43
N VAL A 362 4.25 20.32 9.86
CA VAL A 362 4.34 19.17 10.77
C VAL A 362 4.42 19.67 12.21
N HIS A 363 3.57 19.12 13.06
CA HIS A 363 3.64 19.31 14.51
C HIS A 363 3.58 17.97 15.24
N GLY A 364 4.35 17.81 16.32
CA GLY A 364 4.08 16.80 17.33
C GLY A 364 2.85 17.20 18.15
N HIS A 365 2.06 16.23 18.60
CA HIS A 365 0.84 16.49 19.39
C HIS A 365 1.08 17.46 20.56
N ARG A 366 2.20 17.30 21.28
CA ARG A 366 2.62 18.17 22.40
C ARG A 366 2.77 19.65 22.08
N GLN A 367 2.92 20.03 20.81
CA GLN A 367 3.09 21.44 20.43
C GLN A 367 1.80 22.25 20.53
N VAL A 368 0.65 21.57 20.54
CA VAL A 368 -0.68 22.23 20.47
C VAL A 368 -1.64 21.75 21.56
N VAL A 369 -1.32 20.66 22.26
CA VAL A 369 -2.09 20.12 23.37
C VAL A 369 -1.13 19.74 24.51
N SER A 370 -1.56 19.89 25.77
CA SER A 370 -0.77 19.47 26.93
C SER A 370 -0.70 17.94 27.05
N THR A 371 0.34 17.35 26.46
CA THR A 371 0.60 15.90 26.44
C THR A 371 2.09 15.62 26.22
N SER A 372 2.56 14.42 26.60
CA SER A 372 3.89 13.92 26.23
C SER A 372 3.92 13.30 24.82
N CYS A 373 2.79 13.11 24.15
CA CYS A 373 2.75 12.57 22.77
C CYS A 373 3.49 13.52 21.80
N PRO A 374 4.35 13.06 20.88
CA PRO A 374 4.56 11.68 20.42
C PRO A 374 5.70 10.90 21.11
N GLY A 375 6.09 11.27 22.34
CA GLY A 375 7.28 10.72 23.02
C GLY A 375 8.55 11.52 22.69
N ASP A 376 9.50 11.57 23.62
CA ASP A 376 10.65 12.49 23.53
C ASP A 376 11.60 12.16 22.38
N ALA A 377 11.93 10.88 22.18
CA ALA A 377 12.77 10.46 21.07
C ALA A 377 12.12 10.78 19.71
N LEU A 378 10.85 10.40 19.50
CA LEU A 378 10.16 10.70 18.25
C LEU A 378 9.92 12.21 18.06
N TYR A 379 9.65 12.96 19.13
CA TYR A 379 9.55 14.41 19.03
C TYR A 379 10.88 15.06 18.60
N SER A 380 12.00 14.59 19.16
CA SER A 380 13.33 15.04 18.74
C SER A 380 13.61 14.74 17.27
N GLU A 381 13.19 13.58 16.77
CA GLU A 381 13.34 13.20 15.36
C GLU A 381 12.54 14.11 14.43
N ILE A 382 11.25 14.37 14.72
CA ILE A 382 10.41 15.17 13.81
C ILE A 382 10.85 16.63 13.72
N GLN A 383 11.63 17.15 14.67
CA GLN A 383 12.20 18.51 14.58
C GLN A 383 13.15 18.67 13.40
N GLY A 384 13.75 17.57 12.92
CA GLY A 384 14.59 17.57 11.73
C GLY A 384 13.83 17.45 10.41
N TRP A 385 12.51 17.30 10.43
CA TRP A 385 11.72 17.15 9.21
C TRP A 385 11.52 18.50 8.50
N GLU A 386 11.58 18.52 7.17
CA GLU A 386 11.53 19.74 6.35
C GLU A 386 10.34 20.66 6.66
N HIS A 387 9.18 20.06 6.94
CA HIS A 387 7.93 20.77 7.20
C HIS A 387 7.66 21.04 8.70
N PHE A 388 8.60 20.69 9.59
CA PHE A 388 8.45 20.98 11.01
C PHE A 388 8.55 22.48 11.28
N ARG A 389 7.60 23.02 12.04
CA ARG A 389 7.64 24.43 12.49
C ARG A 389 7.38 24.49 13.98
N ARG A 390 7.95 25.50 14.65
CA ARG A 390 7.55 25.84 16.02
C ARG A 390 6.20 26.59 15.97
N PRO A 391 5.34 26.51 17.01
CA PRO A 391 4.02 27.16 16.98
C PRO A 391 4.07 28.66 16.71
N GLU A 392 5.12 29.33 17.18
CA GLU A 392 5.37 30.76 16.98
C GLU A 392 5.63 31.12 15.50
N GLU A 393 6.24 30.22 14.73
CA GLU A 393 6.57 30.41 13.31
C GLU A 393 5.36 30.09 12.41
N ALA A 394 4.54 29.11 12.79
CA ALA A 394 3.37 28.68 12.02
C ALA A 394 2.26 29.73 11.96
N THR A 395 2.16 30.60 12.99
CA THR A 395 1.14 31.66 13.07
C THR A 395 1.39 32.78 12.06
N PHE A 396 2.65 32.99 11.64
CA PHE A 396 3.02 34.00 10.65
C PHE A 396 2.59 33.61 9.24
N MET A 397 2.70 32.32 8.88
CA MET A 397 2.40 31.79 7.53
C MET A 397 0.91 31.56 7.23
N LEU A 398 0.03 31.64 8.23
CA LEU A 398 -1.42 31.55 8.04
C LEU A 398 -2.08 32.93 7.87
N LYS A 399 -1.36 34.00 8.21
CA LYS A 399 -1.84 35.38 8.10
C LYS A 399 -1.43 36.04 6.78
N HIS A 400 -0.52 35.42 6.04
CA HIS A 400 0.01 35.87 4.74
C HIS A 400 -0.07 34.69 3.77
#